data_AF-A0A497HX89-F1
#
_entry.id   AF-A0A497HX89-F1
#
_cell.length_a   1.000
_cell.length_b   1.000
_cell.length_c   1.000
_cell.angle_alpha   90.00
_cell.angle_beta   90.00
_cell.angle_gamma   90.00
#
_symmetry.space_group_name_H-M   'P 1'
#
loop_
_entity.id
_entity.type
_entity.pdbx_description
1 polymer ?
#
loop_
_entity_poly.entity_id
_entity_poly.type
_entity_poly.pdbx_seq_one_letter_code
_entity_poly.pdbx_strand_id
1 'polypeptide(L)' 'MKELNSVESMAGTGKPYLEIIPGIQFRVKGTVVHFQINRYNMRDQYVVVDVPVNALIDALDYIKREEIKEC' A
#
# COMPACT_ATOMS: atom_id res chain seq x y z
N MET A 1 5.96 -7.67 17.94
CA MET A 1 5.63 -6.82 16.77
C MET A 1 6.82 -6.88 15.82
N LYS A 2 6.63 -7.21 14.53
CA LYS A 2 7.71 -7.08 13.54
C LYS A 2 7.95 -5.60 13.28
N GLU A 3 9.20 -5.15 13.34
CA GLU A 3 9.57 -3.78 12.99
C GLU A 3 9.32 -3.53 11.49
N LEU A 4 8.64 -2.42 11.19
CA LEU A 4 8.41 -1.96 9.82
C LEU A 4 9.69 -1.27 9.34
N ASN A 5 10.35 -1.85 8.34
CA ASN A 5 11.55 -1.27 7.75
C ASN A 5 11.17 -0.22 6.71
N SER A 6 11.80 0.96 6.79
CA SER A 6 11.74 1.96 5.72
C SER A 6 12.61 1.50 4.55
N VAL A 7 12.05 1.49 3.35
CA VAL A 7 12.77 1.12 2.12
C VAL A 7 12.86 2.30 1.16
N GLU A 8 13.95 2.37 0.40
CA GLU A 8 14.04 3.30 -0.70
C GLU A 8 13.10 2.87 -1.82
N SER A 9 12.35 3.84 -2.35
CA SER A 9 11.42 3.66 -3.45
C SER A 9 12.10 3.08 -4.69
N MET A 10 11.53 2.02 -5.29
CA MET A 10 12.04 1.56 -6.60
C MET A 10 11.56 2.42 -7.78
N ALA A 11 10.45 3.17 -7.63
CA ALA A 11 10.16 4.27 -8.54
C ALA A 11 11.11 5.40 -8.19
N GLY A 12 12.05 5.77 -9.06
CA GLY A 12 13.17 6.72 -8.87
C GLY A 12 12.83 8.13 -8.38
N THR A 13 12.07 8.23 -7.29
CA THR A 13 11.55 9.45 -6.67
C THR A 13 12.28 9.78 -5.38
N GLY A 14 13.17 8.90 -4.90
CA GLY A 14 14.02 9.09 -3.71
C GLY A 14 13.25 9.26 -2.39
N LYS A 15 11.94 8.97 -2.38
CA LYS A 15 11.10 9.16 -1.17
C LYS A 15 11.05 7.87 -0.36
N PRO A 16 10.92 7.95 0.98
CA PRO A 16 10.77 6.78 1.83
C PRO A 16 9.42 6.11 1.59
N TYR A 17 9.43 4.79 1.44
CA TYR A 17 8.25 3.94 1.42
C TYR A 17 8.31 2.95 2.58
N LEU A 18 7.14 2.50 3.03
CA LEU A 18 7.01 1.39 3.95
C LEU A 18 6.74 0.11 3.16
N GLU A 19 7.49 -0.95 3.43
CA GLU A 19 7.22 -2.29 2.90
C GLU A 19 6.53 -3.13 3.97
N ILE A 20 5.27 -3.49 3.71
CA ILE A 20 4.44 -4.33 4.60
C ILE A 20 4.37 -5.77 4.13
N ILE A 21 4.42 -5.97 2.81
CA ILE A 21 4.41 -7.27 2.14
C ILE A 21 5.55 -7.22 1.13
N PRO A 22 6.38 -8.26 0.99
CA PRO A 22 7.44 -8.28 -0.01
C PRO A 22 6.91 -7.89 -1.39
N GLY A 23 7.53 -6.87 -2.00
CA GLY A 23 7.11 -6.35 -3.30
C GLY A 23 5.90 -5.41 -3.28
N ILE A 24 5.31 -5.09 -2.12
CA ILE A 24 4.28 -4.05 -1.98
C ILE A 24 4.80 -2.96 -1.05
N GLN A 25 5.08 -1.81 -1.64
CA GLN A 25 5.58 -0.63 -0.96
C GLN A 25 4.47 0.44 -0.97
N PHE A 26 4.33 1.23 0.09
CA PHE A 26 3.42 2.37 0.07
C PHE A 26 3.97 3.62 0.74
N ARG A 27 3.40 4.79 0.38
CA ARG A 27 3.61 6.06 1.08
C ARG A 27 2.33 6.88 1.11
N VAL A 28 2.17 7.72 2.12
CA VAL A 28 1.06 8.69 2.19
C VAL A 28 1.54 10.05 1.68
N LYS A 29 0.77 10.68 0.78
CA LYS A 29 1.02 12.03 0.27
C LYS A 29 -0.28 12.82 0.29
N GLY A 30 -0.43 13.68 1.29
CA GLY A 30 -1.70 14.39 1.51
C GLY A 30 -2.82 13.40 1.80
N THR A 31 -3.89 13.44 1.00
CA THR A 31 -5.08 12.59 1.15
C THR A 31 -5.04 11.30 0.30
N VAL A 32 -3.89 10.95 -0.24
CA VAL A 32 -3.71 9.78 -1.13
C VAL A 32 -2.63 8.85 -0.56
N VAL A 33 -2.92 7.55 -0.59
CA VAL A 33 -1.95 6.47 -0.37
C VAL A 33 -1.45 5.99 -1.73
N HIS A 34 -0.16 6.17 -1.96
CA HIS A 34 0.52 5.69 -3.16
C HIS A 34 1.07 4.30 -2.89
N PHE A 35 0.57 3.29 -3.59
CA PHE A 35 1.11 1.94 -3.61
C PHE A 35 2.02 1.75 -4.80
N GLN A 36 3.11 1.03 -4.58
CA GLN A 36 4.02 0.57 -5.60
C GLN A 36 4.15 -0.94 -5.47
N ILE A 37 3.63 -1.65 -6.47
CA ILE A 37 3.52 -3.11 -6.47
C ILE A 37 4.51 -3.66 -7.50
N ASN A 38 5.51 -4.39 -7.04
CA ASN A 38 6.49 -5.08 -7.87
C ASN A 38 5.83 -6.27 -8.57
N ARG A 39 5.94 -6.36 -9.90
CA ARG A 39 5.58 -7.59 -10.59
C ARG A 39 6.72 -8.59 -10.43
N TYR A 40 6.50 -9.58 -9.56
CA TYR A 40 7.36 -10.75 -9.43
C TYR A 40 7.74 -11.26 -10.84
N ASN A 41 9.04 -11.26 -11.15
CA ASN A 41 9.71 -11.69 -12.39
C ASN A 41 10.14 -10.62 -13.40
N MET A 42 9.95 -9.31 -13.16
CA MET A 42 10.55 -8.28 -14.01
C MET A 42 11.24 -7.23 -13.16
N ARG A 43 12.59 -7.21 -13.18
CA ARG A 43 13.37 -6.11 -12.60
C ARG A 43 12.86 -4.81 -13.24
N ASP A 44 12.59 -3.83 -12.39
CA ASP A 44 12.16 -2.46 -12.76
C ASP A 44 10.74 -2.30 -13.31
N GLN A 45 9.89 -3.34 -13.28
CA GLN A 45 8.45 -3.19 -13.57
C GLN A 45 7.61 -3.18 -12.30
N TYR A 46 7.08 -2.01 -11.97
CA TYR A 46 6.14 -1.81 -10.88
C TYR A 46 4.85 -1.17 -11.38
N VAL A 47 3.74 -1.53 -10.74
CA VAL A 47 2.45 -0.85 -10.90
C VAL A 47 2.32 0.17 -9.79
N VAL A 48 2.02 1.42 -10.15
CA VAL A 48 1.68 2.46 -9.19
C VAL A 48 0.17 2.56 -9.10
N VAL A 49 -0.37 2.54 -7.87
CA VAL A 49 -1.79 2.69 -7.60
C VAL A 49 -1.98 3.80 -6.57
N ASP A 50 -2.75 4.80 -6.92
CA ASP A 50 -3.06 5.93 -6.05
C ASP A 50 -4.47 5.76 -5.51
N VAL A 51 -4.60 5.57 -4.20
CA VAL A 51 -5.89 5.35 -3.55
C VAL A 51 -6.17 6.51 -2.59
N PRO A 52 -7.31 7.22 -2.73
CA PRO A 52 -7.73 8.20 -1.74
C PRO A 52 -7.89 7.55 -0.36
N VAL A 53 -7.41 8.22 0.69
CA VAL A 53 -7.50 7.72 2.08
C VAL A 53 -8.95 7.43 2.48
N ASN A 54 -9.89 8.29 2.07
CA ASN A 54 -11.31 8.09 2.38
C ASN A 54 -11.85 6.79 1.78
N ALA A 55 -11.45 6.44 0.54
CA ALA A 55 -11.87 5.19 -0.08
C ALA A 55 -11.32 3.96 0.66
N LEU A 56 -10.13 4.05 1.26
CA LEU A 56 -9.59 2.99 2.11
C LEU A 56 -10.37 2.85 3.42
N ILE A 57 -10.74 3.97 4.05
CA ILE A 57 -11.54 3.97 5.27
C ILE A 57 -12.92 3.35 4.99
N ASP A 58 -13.57 3.77 3.91
CA ASP A 58 -14.88 3.25 3.51
C ASP A 58 -14.83 1.74 3.24
N ALA A 59 -13.76 1.25 2.58
CA ALA A 59 -13.55 -0.17 2.34
C ALA A 59 -13.34 -0.96 3.65
N LEU A 60 -12.60 -0.41 4.61
CA LEU A 60 -12.41 -1.03 5.93
C LEU A 60 -13.72 -1.10 6.72
N ASP A 61 -14.52 -0.04 6.67
CA ASP A 61 -15.82 0.00 7.32
C ASP A 61 -16.81 -0.98 6.69
N TYR A 62 -16.77 -1.15 5.37
CA TYR A 62 -17.55 -2.17 4.67
C TYR A 62 -17.18 -3.58 5.14
N ILE A 63 -15.89 -3.92 5.16
CA ILE A 63 -15.40 -5.25 5.56
C ILE A 63 -15.86 -5.58 6.99
N LYS A 64 -15.67 -4.65 7.93
CA LYS A 64 -16.11 -4.84 9.32
C LYS A 64 -17.61 -5.09 9.44
N ARG A 65 -18.43 -4.45 8.61
CA ARG A 65 -19.89 -4.62 8.64
C ARG A 65 -20.34 -5.96 8.06
N GLU A 66 -19.64 -6.48 7.05
CA GLU A 66 -19.96 -7.78 6.46
C GLU A 66 -19.51 -8.94 7.36
N GLU A 67 -18.35 -8.85 8.03
CA GLU A 67 -17.90 -9.87 9.00
C GLU A 67 -18.87 -10.03 10.18
N ILE A 68 -19.56 -8.96 10.60
CA ILE A 68 -20.57 -9.01 11.67
C ILE A 68 -21.85 -9.74 11.23
N LYS A 69 -22.15 -9.82 9.93
CA LYS A 69 -23.36 -10.48 9.42
C LYS A 69 -23.22 -12.00 9.25
N GLU A 70 -21.99 -12.52 9.20
CA GLU A 70 -21.71 -13.95 9.06
C GLU A 70 -21.59 -14.69 10.42
N CYS A 71 -21.83 -14.01 11.55
CA CYS A 71 -21.80 -14.58 12.91
C CYS A 71 -23.19 -14.76 13.53
#